data_AF-A0A925LUU3-F1
#
_entry.id   AF-A0A925LUU3-F1
#
_cell.length_a   1.000
_cell.length_b   1.000
_cell.length_c   1.000
_cell.angle_alpha   90.00
_cell.angle_beta   90.00
_cell.angle_gamma   90.00
#
_symmetry.space_group_name_H-M   'P 1'
#
loop_
_entity.id
_entity.type
_entity.pdbx_description
1 polymer ?
#
loop_
_entity_poly.entity_id
_entity_poly.type
_entity_poly.pdbx_seq_one_letter_code
_entity_poly.pdbx_strand_id
1 'polypeptide(L)' 'MSDEHNDIISAQYRLATADEFEEISSEEVDRAVEALDRLIAGVQSENIKHYLEEAASNIYYLVYEEEVDETDEAADQAA' A
#
# COMPACT_ATOMS: atom_id res chain seq x y z
N MET A 1 -37.39 16.46 -4.74
CA MET A 1 -36.55 15.60 -5.61
C MET A 1 -35.06 15.93 -5.50
N SER A 2 -34.58 16.54 -4.39
CA SER A 2 -33.16 16.87 -4.21
C SER A 2 -32.50 16.09 -3.07
N ASP A 3 -33.28 15.60 -2.10
CA ASP A 3 -32.74 14.98 -0.89
C ASP A 3 -32.27 13.54 -1.14
N GLU A 4 -33.06 12.77 -1.87
CA GLU A 4 -32.75 11.37 -2.23
C GLU A 4 -31.50 11.26 -3.13
N HIS A 5 -31.25 12.26 -3.98
CA HIS A 5 -30.07 12.29 -4.84
C HIS A 5 -28.79 12.61 -4.06
N ASN A 6 -28.90 13.41 -2.99
CA ASN A 6 -27.79 13.77 -2.11
C ASN A 6 -27.41 12.59 -1.17
N ASP A 7 -28.42 11.83 -0.72
CA ASP A 7 -28.22 10.60 0.06
C ASP A 7 -27.51 9.50 -0.74
N ILE A 8 -27.82 9.39 -2.04
CA ILE A 8 -27.16 8.44 -2.95
C ILE A 8 -25.69 8.81 -3.17
N ILE A 9 -25.38 10.09 -3.45
CA ILE A 9 -24.00 10.54 -3.67
C ILE A 9 -23.14 10.37 -2.41
N SER A 10 -23.70 10.69 -1.23
CA SER A 10 -22.98 10.53 0.04
C SER A 10 -22.79 9.07 0.44
N ALA A 11 -23.71 8.16 0.09
CA ALA A 11 -23.50 6.72 0.24
C ALA A 11 -22.44 6.18 -0.72
N GLN A 12 -22.42 6.65 -1.97
CA GLN A 12 -21.40 6.29 -2.96
C GLN A 12 -20.00 6.76 -2.54
N TYR A 13 -19.88 7.98 -2.01
CA TYR A 13 -18.61 8.49 -1.50
C TYR A 13 -18.10 7.67 -0.31
N ARG A 14 -18.98 7.29 0.63
CA ARG A 14 -18.60 6.43 1.77
C ARG A 14 -18.17 5.03 1.35
N LEU A 15 -18.76 4.48 0.29
CA LEU A 15 -18.35 3.19 -0.27
C LEU A 15 -17.01 3.32 -1.00
N ALA A 16 -16.80 4.41 -1.76
CA ALA A 16 -15.52 4.68 -2.42
C ALA A 16 -14.38 4.86 -1.42
N THR A 17 -14.60 5.60 -0.32
CA THR A 17 -13.61 5.74 0.76
C THR A 17 -13.47 4.49 1.64
N ALA A 18 -14.40 3.53 1.55
CA ALA A 18 -14.30 2.27 2.31
C ALA A 18 -13.40 1.24 1.61
N ASP A 19 -13.17 1.40 0.31
CA ASP A 19 -12.21 0.61 -0.47
C ASP A 19 -10.80 1.24 -0.48
N GLU A 20 -10.64 2.45 0.06
CA GLU A 20 -9.33 3.08 0.27
C GLU A 20 -8.66 2.45 1.51
N PHE A 21 -7.47 1.91 1.33
CA PHE A 21 -6.65 1.41 2.44
C PHE A 21 -6.20 2.57 3.32
N GLU A 22 -6.01 2.30 4.62
CA GLU A 22 -5.43 3.28 5.55
C GLU A 22 -4.01 3.67 5.11
N GLU A 23 -3.72 4.96 5.04
CA GLU A 23 -2.38 5.49 4.78
C GLU A 23 -1.42 5.06 5.89
N ILE A 24 -0.24 4.55 5.52
CA ILE A 24 0.78 4.12 6.48
C ILE A 24 1.82 5.24 6.72
N SER A 25 2.09 5.56 7.98
CA SER A 25 3.12 6.55 8.30
C SER A 25 4.54 5.98 8.19
N SER A 26 5.54 6.84 7.95
CA SER A 26 6.95 6.42 7.92
C SER A 26 7.40 5.76 9.24
N GLU A 27 6.90 6.25 10.38
CA GLU A 27 7.19 5.64 11.70
C GLU A 27 6.61 4.21 11.82
N GLU A 28 5.48 3.94 11.17
CA GLU A 28 4.89 2.60 11.14
C GLU A 28 5.69 1.66 10.25
N VAL A 29 6.14 2.15 9.09
CA VAL A 29 7.06 1.41 8.21
C VAL A 29 8.36 1.07 8.94
N ASP A 30 8.98 2.01 9.64
CA ASP A 30 10.21 1.77 10.40
C ASP A 30 10.02 0.66 11.44
N ARG A 31 8.91 0.69 12.19
CA ARG A 31 8.59 -0.36 13.18
C ARG A 31 8.34 -1.72 12.53
N ALA A 32 7.67 -1.74 11.37
CA ALA A 32 7.38 -2.97 10.64
C ALA A 32 8.67 -3.62 10.09
N VAL A 33 9.53 -2.82 9.46
CA VAL A 33 10.82 -3.28 8.93
C VAL A 33 11.71 -3.79 10.06
N GLU A 34 11.81 -3.08 11.20
CA GLU A 34 12.58 -3.55 12.35
C GLU A 34 12.08 -4.90 12.89
N ALA A 35 10.76 -5.10 12.93
CA ALA A 35 10.17 -6.36 13.35
C ALA A 35 10.49 -7.51 12.37
N LEU A 36 10.49 -7.23 11.07
CA LEU A 36 10.86 -8.18 10.03
C LEU A 36 12.34 -8.55 10.10
N ASP A 37 13.23 -7.59 10.30
CA ASP A 37 14.67 -7.85 10.46
C ASP A 37 14.97 -8.79 11.64
N ARG A 38 14.31 -8.55 12.77
CA ARG A 38 14.42 -9.42 13.95
C ARG A 38 13.91 -10.83 13.66
N LEU A 39 12.83 -10.96 12.88
CA LEU A 39 12.28 -12.25 12.49
C LEU A 39 13.23 -12.98 11.54
N ILE A 40 13.74 -12.31 10.50
CA ILE A 40 14.71 -12.83 9.54
C ILE A 40 15.95 -13.38 10.26
N ALA A 41 16.47 -12.65 11.25
CA ALA A 41 17.62 -13.07 12.05
C ALA A 41 17.40 -14.40 12.81
N GLY A 42 16.15 -14.72 13.16
CA GLY A 42 15.76 -15.95 13.86
C GLY A 42 15.36 -17.11 12.94
N VAL A 43 15.12 -16.85 11.66
CA VAL A 43 14.64 -17.86 10.71
C VAL A 43 15.81 -18.67 10.15
N GLN A 44 15.65 -20.00 10.08
CA GLN A 44 16.65 -20.90 9.49
C GLN A 44 16.33 -21.33 8.05
N SER A 45 15.07 -21.22 7.64
CA SER A 45 14.62 -21.60 6.29
C SER A 45 14.94 -20.48 5.31
N GLU A 46 15.75 -20.76 4.31
CA GLU A 46 16.13 -19.80 3.27
C GLU A 46 14.91 -19.28 2.49
N ASN A 47 13.97 -20.19 2.18
CA ASN A 47 12.74 -19.81 1.48
C ASN A 47 11.92 -18.79 2.31
N ILE A 48 11.87 -18.97 3.63
CA ILE A 48 11.12 -18.07 4.51
C ILE A 48 11.85 -16.73 4.63
N LYS A 49 13.19 -16.72 4.71
CA LYS A 49 13.96 -15.46 4.71
C LYS A 49 13.69 -14.65 3.46
N HIS A 50 13.73 -15.29 2.29
CA HIS A 50 13.50 -14.62 1.03
C HIS A 50 12.13 -13.91 0.99
N TYR A 51 11.06 -14.59 1.39
CA TYR A 51 9.74 -13.96 1.46
C TYR A 51 9.67 -12.80 2.46
N LEU A 52 10.40 -12.87 3.57
CA LEU A 52 10.42 -11.79 4.56
C LEU A 52 11.22 -10.58 4.07
N GLU A 53 12.31 -10.80 3.34
CA GLU A 53 13.12 -9.74 2.70
C GLU A 53 12.32 -9.03 1.59
N GLU A 54 11.57 -9.78 0.78
CA GLU A 54 10.65 -9.20 -0.20
C GLU A 54 9.54 -8.39 0.49
N ALA A 55 8.96 -8.91 1.57
CA ALA A 55 7.94 -8.18 2.33
C ALA A 55 8.48 -6.88 2.94
N ALA A 56 9.68 -6.90 3.51
CA ALA A 56 10.33 -5.70 4.06
C ALA A 56 10.57 -4.65 2.96
N SER A 57 11.00 -5.08 1.77
CA SER A 57 11.21 -4.20 0.63
C SER A 57 9.90 -3.58 0.16
N ASN A 58 8.84 -4.38 -0.01
CA ASN A 58 7.52 -3.89 -0.43
C ASN A 58 6.95 -2.87 0.56
N ILE A 59 7.10 -3.12 1.86
CA ILE A 59 6.63 -2.18 2.90
C ILE A 59 7.41 -0.88 2.87
N TYR A 60 8.74 -0.94 2.65
CA TYR A 60 9.55 0.26 2.50
C TYR A 60 9.04 1.11 1.32
N TYR A 61 8.77 0.48 0.18
CA TYR A 61 8.26 1.16 -1.01
C TYR A 61 6.92 1.87 -0.80
N LEU A 62 6.05 1.45 0.12
CA LEU A 62 4.78 2.13 0.38
C LEU A 62 4.91 3.61 0.81
N VAL A 63 6.06 4.00 1.37
CA VAL A 63 6.33 5.39 1.78
C VAL A 63 7.11 6.17 0.71
N TYR A 64 7.77 5.48 -0.21
CA TYR A 64 8.66 6.09 -1.20
C TYR A 64 8.15 5.99 -2.66
N GLU A 65 7.18 5.13 -2.96
CA GLU A 65 6.55 4.97 -4.28
C GLU A 65 5.36 5.92 -4.51
N GLU A 66 4.91 6.68 -3.51
CA GLU A 66 3.95 7.76 -3.73
C GLU A 66 4.51 8.84 -4.71
N GLU A 67 5.83 8.86 -4.97
CA GLU A 67 6.46 9.69 -6.01
C GLU A 67 6.56 9.03 -7.40
N VAL A 68 6.26 7.74 -7.57
CA VAL A 68 6.56 6.98 -8.82
C VAL A 68 5.33 6.69 -9.68
N ASP A 69 4.11 6.86 -9.17
CA ASP A 69 2.87 6.49 -9.87
C ASP A 69 2.37 7.51 -10.91
N GLU A 70 3.15 8.55 -11.26
CA GLU A 70 2.81 9.48 -12.35
C GLU A 70 3.52 9.21 -13.70
N THR A 71 4.37 8.18 -13.82
CA THR A 71 5.23 8.04 -15.04
C THR A 71 5.04 6.82 -15.95
N ASP A 72 4.19 5.84 -15.65
CA ASP A 72 4.12 4.61 -16.49
C ASP A 72 2.77 4.32 -17.20
N GLU A 73 1.78 5.23 -17.17
CA GLU A 73 0.56 5.06 -17.99
C GLU A 73 0.64 5.66 -19.42
N ALA A 74 1.74 6.29 -19.82
CA ALA A 74 1.84 7.00 -21.11
C ALA A 74 2.60 6.25 -22.24
N ALA A 75 3.04 5.00 -22.03
CA ALA A 75 3.87 4.30 -23.01
C ALA A 75 3.12 3.31 -23.93
N ASP A 76 1.83 3.01 -23.68
CA ASP A 76 1.10 1.96 -24.43
C ASP A 76 -0.11 2.45 -25.25
N GLN A 77 -0.17 3.75 -25.59
CA GLN A 77 -1.14 4.30 -26.56
C GLN A 77 -0.50 4.91 -27.82
N ALA A 78 0.61 4.32 -28.27
CA ALA A 78 1.19 4.63 -29.57
C ALA A 78 1.61 3.36 -30.32
N ALA A 79 0.62 2.56 -30.74
CA ALA A 79 0.76 1.54 -31.78
C ALA A 79 -0.52 1.41 -32.59
#